data_AF-A0A0S2M2G8-F1
#
_entry.id   AF-A0A0S2M2G8-F1
#
_cell.length_a   1.000
_cell.length_b   1.000
_cell.length_c   1.000
_cell.angle_alpha   90.00
_cell.angle_beta   90.00
_cell.angle_gamma   90.00
#
_symmetry.space_group_name_H-M   'P 1'
#
loop_
_entity.id
_entity.type
_entity.pdbx_description
1 polymer ?
#
loop_
_entity_poly.entity_id
_entity_poly.type
_entity_poly.pdbx_seq_one_letter_code
_entity_poly.pdbx_strand_id
1 'polypeptide(L)'
;MGLFAALLAACSNGGASFVKDMDAALADVPGVVHVSTDYNTNNGMSTRITVRITASADASLETVLSDSLHTFADTSGSTRGTISVSYYVFTEGDEENGIRPSALGLPITPTVDQIREFASGAH
;
A
#
# COMPACT_ATOMS: atom_id res chain seq x y z
N MET A 1 3.70 40.54 -25.72
CA MET A 1 3.49 40.79 -24.28
C MET A 1 2.09 40.29 -23.96
N GLY A 2 1.84 39.26 -23.15
CA GLY A 2 2.75 38.56 -22.27
C GLY A 2 2.21 37.19 -21.86
N LEU A 3 3.18 36.36 -21.49
CA LEU A 3 3.15 35.33 -20.46
C LEU A 3 2.00 34.30 -20.51
N PHE A 4 2.23 33.25 -21.27
CA PHE A 4 1.64 31.94 -21.04
C PHE A 4 2.04 31.46 -19.62
N ALA A 5 1.13 31.63 -18.66
CA ALA A 5 1.24 31.07 -17.31
C ALA A 5 0.85 29.59 -17.31
N ALA A 6 1.61 28.74 -18.01
CA ALA A 6 1.34 27.31 -18.13
C ALA A 6 2.53 26.49 -17.67
N LEU A 7 2.89 26.54 -16.39
CA LEU A 7 3.94 25.71 -15.78
C LEU A 7 3.63 25.49 -14.29
N LEU A 8 2.57 24.74 -13.98
CA LEU A 8 2.32 24.24 -12.60
C LEU A 8 1.45 22.96 -12.55
N ALA A 9 1.57 22.09 -13.56
CA ALA A 9 0.93 20.76 -13.56
C ALA A 9 1.94 19.60 -13.68
N ALA A 10 3.19 19.83 -13.26
CA ALA A 10 4.28 18.85 -13.35
C ALA A 10 4.65 18.26 -11.98
N CYS A 11 3.67 17.91 -11.14
CA CYS A 11 3.90 17.22 -9.85
C CYS A 11 2.68 16.37 -9.47
N SER A 12 2.46 15.18 -10.07
CA SER A 12 1.53 14.16 -9.52
C SER A 12 1.50 12.83 -10.29
N ASN A 13 1.90 12.78 -11.57
CA ASN A 13 1.65 11.60 -12.41
C ASN A 13 2.24 10.26 -11.92
N GLY A 14 3.35 10.27 -11.18
CA GLY A 14 3.97 9.04 -10.68
C GLY A 14 3.17 8.35 -9.57
N GLY A 15 2.53 9.12 -8.68
CA GLY A 15 1.72 8.57 -7.59
C GLY A 15 0.41 7.95 -8.10
N ALA A 16 -0.22 8.56 -9.11
CA ALA A 16 -1.46 8.07 -9.68
C ALA A 16 -1.28 6.72 -10.43
N SER A 17 -0.17 6.55 -11.16
CA SER A 17 0.14 5.25 -11.78
C SER A 17 0.45 4.20 -10.73
N PHE A 18 1.28 4.53 -9.74
CA PHE A 18 1.61 3.61 -8.64
C PHE A 18 0.36 3.12 -7.91
N VAL A 19 -0.55 4.03 -7.52
CA VAL A 19 -1.80 3.67 -6.84
C VAL A 19 -2.63 2.72 -7.69
N LYS A 20 -2.79 3.02 -8.98
CA LYS A 20 -3.57 2.18 -9.90
C LYS A 20 -2.98 0.78 -10.05
N ASP A 21 -1.66 0.70 -10.24
CA ASP A 21 -0.97 -0.58 -10.43
C ASP A 21 -1.00 -1.41 -9.13
N MET A 22 -0.87 -0.75 -7.97
CA MET A 22 -0.98 -1.36 -6.65
C MET A 22 -2.40 -1.87 -6.35
N ASP A 23 -3.43 -1.05 -6.60
CA ASP A 23 -4.81 -1.47 -6.39
C ASP A 23 -5.18 -2.66 -7.28
N ALA A 24 -4.72 -2.67 -8.53
CA ALA A 24 -4.94 -3.80 -9.44
C ALA A 24 -4.26 -5.07 -8.94
N ALA A 25 -2.98 -5.00 -8.55
CA ALA A 25 -2.24 -6.16 -8.06
C ALA A 25 -2.83 -6.73 -6.76
N LEU A 26 -3.19 -5.85 -5.81
CA LEU A 26 -3.76 -6.28 -4.53
C LEU A 26 -5.18 -6.81 -4.67
N ALA A 27 -5.95 -6.36 -5.67
CA ALA A 27 -7.28 -6.91 -5.96
C ALA A 27 -7.24 -8.36 -6.47
N ASP A 28 -6.11 -8.79 -7.05
CA ASP A 28 -5.91 -10.17 -7.51
C ASP A 28 -5.53 -11.14 -6.38
N VAL A 29 -5.30 -10.64 -5.15
CA VAL A 29 -4.98 -11.48 -3.99
C VAL A 29 -6.23 -12.29 -3.57
N PRO A 30 -6.11 -13.63 -3.40
CA PRO A 30 -7.24 -14.45 -2.97
C PRO A 30 -7.88 -13.96 -1.67
N GLY A 31 -9.20 -13.85 -1.66
CA GLY A 31 -9.97 -13.40 -0.50
C GLY A 31 -10.08 -11.88 -0.37
N VAL A 32 -9.51 -11.09 -1.28
CA VAL A 32 -9.72 -9.63 -1.34
C VAL A 32 -11.01 -9.30 -2.10
N VAL A 33 -11.83 -8.44 -1.51
CA VAL A 33 -13.07 -7.91 -2.11
C VAL A 33 -12.87 -6.47 -2.60
N HIS A 34 -12.11 -5.68 -1.84
CA HIS A 34 -11.85 -4.29 -2.17
C HIS A 34 -10.47 -3.84 -1.68
N VAL A 35 -9.86 -2.93 -2.42
CA VAL A 35 -8.58 -2.30 -2.08
C VAL A 35 -8.69 -0.80 -2.30
N SER A 36 -8.09 -0.04 -1.39
CA SER A 36 -7.84 1.37 -1.55
C SER A 36 -6.42 1.71 -1.16
N THR A 37 -5.63 2.15 -2.13
CA THR A 37 -4.28 2.67 -1.93
C THR A 37 -4.27 4.19 -2.08
N ASP A 38 -3.66 4.87 -1.11
CA ASP A 38 -3.37 6.31 -1.17
C ASP A 38 -1.85 6.52 -1.13
N TYR A 39 -1.35 7.35 -2.04
CA TYR A 39 0.02 7.81 -2.06
C TYR A 39 0.07 9.30 -1.76
N ASN A 40 0.40 9.65 -0.51
CA ASN A 40 0.47 11.02 -0.06
C ASN A 40 1.93 11.51 -0.05
N THR A 41 2.19 12.59 -0.78
CA THR A 41 3.47 13.31 -0.74
C THR A 41 3.24 14.72 -0.25
N ASN A 42 3.77 15.04 0.93
CA ASN A 42 3.70 16.38 1.48
C ASN A 42 4.94 17.19 1.07
N ASN A 43 4.87 17.87 -0.08
CA ASN A 43 5.83 18.88 -0.57
C ASN A 43 7.33 18.60 -0.28
N GLY A 44 7.76 17.33 -0.42
CA GLY A 44 9.15 16.91 -0.27
C GLY A 44 9.62 16.58 1.17
N MET A 45 8.74 16.64 2.18
CA MET A 45 9.13 16.46 3.58
C MET A 45 8.75 15.08 4.14
N SER A 46 7.57 14.58 3.81
CA SER A 46 7.18 13.20 4.14
C SER A 46 6.34 12.58 3.02
N THR A 47 6.63 11.32 2.73
CA THR A 47 5.86 10.50 1.81
C THR A 47 5.34 9.31 2.60
N ARG A 48 4.05 9.02 2.48
CA ARG A 48 3.40 7.87 3.11
C ARG A 48 2.50 7.18 2.09
N ILE A 49 2.51 5.85 2.14
CA ILE A 49 1.55 5.01 1.44
C ILE A 49 0.53 4.53 2.47
N THR A 50 -0.74 4.56 2.14
CA THR A 50 -1.80 3.93 2.95
C THR A 50 -2.45 2.86 2.10
N VAL A 51 -2.48 1.63 2.59
CA VAL A 51 -3.14 0.49 1.94
C VAL A 51 -4.23 0.00 2.88
N ARG A 52 -5.45 -0.07 2.36
CA ARG A 52 -6.62 -0.54 3.09
C ARG A 52 -7.31 -1.63 2.26
N ILE A 53 -7.45 -2.81 2.84
CA ILE A 53 -8.00 -4.01 2.17
C ILE A 53 -9.23 -4.49 2.91
N THR A 54 -10.30 -4.73 2.16
CA THR A 54 -11.48 -5.46 2.61
C THR A 54 -11.37 -6.89 2.14
N ALA A 55 -11.34 -7.84 3.08
CA ALA A 55 -11.35 -9.26 2.82
C ALA A 55 -12.78 -9.81 2.83
N SER A 56 -13.01 -10.93 2.14
CA SER A 56 -14.28 -11.64 2.18
C SER A 56 -14.56 -12.20 3.58
N ALA A 57 -15.85 -12.39 3.91
CA ALA A 57 -16.29 -12.85 5.23
C ALA A 57 -15.73 -14.23 5.64
N ASP A 58 -15.34 -15.04 4.67
CA ASP A 58 -14.79 -16.39 4.83
C ASP A 58 -13.26 -16.47 4.75
N ALA A 59 -12.59 -15.36 4.42
CA ALA A 59 -11.13 -15.33 4.29
C ALA A 59 -10.41 -15.25 5.64
N SER A 60 -9.24 -15.88 5.72
CA SER A 60 -8.31 -15.69 6.83
C SER A 60 -7.61 -14.34 6.70
N LEU A 61 -7.86 -13.43 7.65
CA LEU A 61 -7.24 -12.11 7.63
C LEU A 61 -5.71 -12.19 7.64
N GLU A 62 -5.12 -13.10 8.41
CA GLU A 62 -3.66 -13.29 8.47
C GLU A 62 -3.09 -13.73 7.11
N THR A 63 -3.78 -14.63 6.41
CA THR A 63 -3.39 -15.08 5.07
C THR A 63 -3.51 -13.94 4.06
N VAL A 64 -4.63 -13.22 4.05
CA VAL A 64 -4.83 -12.05 3.17
C VAL A 64 -3.78 -10.98 3.46
N LEU A 65 -3.47 -10.70 4.72
CA LEU A 65 -2.41 -9.76 5.08
C LEU A 65 -1.04 -10.24 4.59
N SER A 66 -0.68 -11.50 4.81
CA SER A 66 0.59 -12.07 4.36
C SER A 66 0.72 -11.98 2.83
N ASP A 67 -0.24 -12.54 2.10
CA ASP A 67 -0.21 -12.61 0.63
C ASP A 67 -0.24 -11.21 -0.01
N SER A 68 -0.99 -10.29 0.59
CA SER A 68 -1.05 -8.91 0.11
C SER A 68 0.24 -8.13 0.42
N LEU A 69 0.95 -8.41 1.52
CA LEU A 69 2.29 -7.83 1.77
C LEU A 69 3.33 -8.36 0.78
N HIS A 70 3.29 -9.65 0.43
CA HIS A 70 4.12 -10.20 -0.64
C HIS A 70 3.82 -9.53 -1.99
N THR A 71 2.53 -9.42 -2.33
CA THR A 71 2.08 -8.76 -3.57
C THR A 71 2.47 -7.28 -3.62
N PHE A 72 2.38 -6.59 -2.47
CA PHE A 72 2.85 -5.22 -2.34
C PHE A 72 4.36 -5.12 -2.58
N ALA A 73 5.16 -6.02 -1.98
CA ALA A 73 6.61 -6.02 -2.16
C ALA A 73 6.99 -6.14 -3.64
N ASP A 74 6.38 -7.10 -4.36
CA ASP A 74 6.62 -7.33 -5.78
C ASP A 74 6.21 -6.14 -6.64
N THR A 75 5.05 -5.55 -6.35
CA THR A 75 4.49 -4.41 -7.11
C THR A 75 5.21 -3.09 -6.79
N SER A 76 5.82 -2.98 -5.61
CA SER A 76 6.46 -1.74 -5.17
C SER A 76 7.64 -1.31 -6.05
N GLY A 77 8.25 -2.23 -6.83
CA GLY A 77 9.24 -1.92 -7.86
C GLY A 77 10.37 -0.97 -7.39
N SER A 78 10.54 0.16 -8.07
CA SER A 78 11.56 1.18 -7.73
C SER A 78 11.10 2.20 -6.68
N THR A 79 9.98 1.95 -5.98
CA THR A 79 9.50 2.83 -4.90
C THR A 79 10.56 2.94 -3.82
N ARG A 80 10.75 4.17 -3.31
CA ARG A 80 11.74 4.44 -2.26
C ARG A 80 11.46 3.60 -1.03
N GLY A 81 12.46 2.81 -0.66
CA GLY A 81 12.40 1.87 0.45
C GLY A 81 12.10 2.46 1.83
N THR A 82 12.47 3.72 2.04
CA THR A 82 12.26 4.46 3.31
C THR A 82 10.85 5.01 3.50
N ILE A 83 9.98 4.90 2.48
CA ILE A 83 8.58 5.36 2.59
C ILE A 83 7.85 4.49 3.60
N SER A 84 7.19 5.13 4.57
CA SER A 84 6.35 4.42 5.53
C SER A 84 5.02 4.01 4.90
N VAL A 85 4.57 2.80 5.22
CA VAL A 85 3.33 2.21 4.76
C VAL A 85 2.39 2.02 5.96
N SER A 86 1.19 2.58 5.88
CA SER A 86 0.11 2.25 6.82
C SER A 86 -0.75 1.18 6.18
N TYR A 87 -0.71 -0.03 6.72
CA TYR A 87 -1.39 -1.18 6.15
C TYR A 87 -2.50 -1.68 7.08
N TYR A 88 -3.68 -1.97 6.54
CA TYR A 88 -4.82 -2.45 7.32
C TYR A 88 -5.71 -3.38 6.51
N VAL A 89 -6.01 -4.55 7.05
CA VAL A 89 -6.87 -5.58 6.43
C VAL A 89 -8.02 -5.87 7.38
N PHE A 90 -9.25 -5.81 6.91
CA PHE A 90 -10.45 -6.07 7.71
C PHE A 90 -11.48 -6.84 6.90
N THR A 91 -12.39 -7.52 7.57
CA THR A 91 -13.46 -8.29 6.92
C THR A 91 -14.58 -7.37 6.45
N GLU A 92 -15.23 -7.69 5.34
CA GLU A 92 -16.42 -6.98 4.88
C GLU A 92 -17.48 -6.88 6.01
N GLY A 93 -17.90 -5.65 6.31
CA GLY A 93 -18.85 -5.36 7.39
C GLY A 93 -18.26 -5.32 8.80
N ASP A 94 -16.95 -5.54 8.97
CA ASP A 94 -16.26 -5.55 10.27
C ASP A 94 -14.96 -4.71 10.26
N GLU A 95 -15.11 -3.41 9.98
CA GLU A 95 -13.99 -2.47 9.90
C GLU A 95 -13.21 -2.27 11.21
N GLU A 96 -13.83 -2.55 12.35
CA GLU A 96 -13.26 -2.28 13.68
C GLU A 96 -12.29 -3.39 14.14
N ASN A 97 -12.46 -4.62 13.65
CA ASN A 97 -11.67 -5.79 14.06
C ASN A 97 -10.62 -6.23 13.04
N GLY A 98 -10.11 -5.30 12.23
CA GLY A 98 -9.05 -5.58 11.27
C GLY A 98 -7.67 -5.78 11.90
N ILE A 99 -6.77 -6.32 11.10
CA ILE A 99 -5.38 -6.58 11.48
C ILE A 99 -4.39 -5.69 10.73
N ARG A 100 -3.19 -5.61 11.29
CA ARG A 100 -2.08 -4.78 10.82
C ARG A 100 -0.83 -5.64 10.66
N PRO A 101 0.24 -5.16 10.00
CA PRO A 101 1.48 -5.92 9.82
C PRO A 101 2.09 -6.46 11.11
N SER A 102 1.81 -5.83 12.26
CA SER A 102 2.21 -6.33 13.59
C SER A 102 1.66 -7.71 13.96
N ALA A 103 0.56 -8.16 13.34
CA ALA A 103 0.07 -9.53 13.49
C ALA A 103 1.08 -10.56 12.93
N LEU A 104 1.93 -10.15 11.98
CA LEU A 104 2.97 -10.97 11.36
C LEU A 104 4.39 -10.61 11.85
N GLY A 105 4.49 -9.87 12.96
CA GLY A 105 5.78 -9.49 13.55
C GLY A 105 6.47 -8.26 12.94
N LEU A 106 5.82 -7.57 12.00
CA LEU A 106 6.31 -6.31 11.44
C LEU A 106 5.98 -5.10 12.33
N PRO A 107 6.65 -3.95 12.17
CA PRO A 107 6.19 -2.70 12.77
C PRO A 107 4.76 -2.35 12.34
N ILE A 108 4.02 -1.58 13.15
CA ILE A 108 2.64 -1.14 12.83
C ILE A 108 2.59 -0.34 11.51
N THR A 109 3.62 0.47 11.25
CA THR A 109 3.81 1.22 10.01
C THR A 109 5.17 0.86 9.42
N PRO A 110 5.30 -0.31 8.77
CA PRO A 110 6.57 -0.74 8.22
C PRO A 110 6.99 0.19 7.07
N THR A 111 8.27 0.20 6.74
CA THR A 111 8.75 0.83 5.51
C THR A 111 8.58 -0.12 4.32
N VAL A 112 8.65 0.42 3.10
CA VAL A 112 8.63 -0.39 1.88
C VAL A 112 9.75 -1.45 1.90
N ASP A 113 10.96 -1.12 2.36
CA ASP A 113 12.05 -2.09 2.47
C ASP A 113 11.76 -3.18 3.50
N GLN A 114 11.17 -2.84 4.66
CA GLN A 114 10.78 -3.84 5.65
C GLN A 114 9.74 -4.84 5.11
N ILE A 115 8.80 -4.37 4.28
CA ILE A 115 7.84 -5.25 3.61
C ILE A 115 8.55 -6.14 2.58
N ARG A 116 9.53 -5.61 1.82
CA ARG A 116 10.33 -6.41 0.88
C ARG A 116 11.20 -7.45 1.58
N GLU A 117 11.84 -7.09 2.68
CA GLU A 117 12.64 -7.99 3.51
C GLU A 117 11.78 -9.15 4.02
N PHE A 118 10.61 -8.83 4.60
CA PHE A 118 9.60 -9.83 4.99
C PHE A 118 9.22 -10.74 3.83
N ALA A 119 8.89 -10.17 2.67
CA ALA A 119 8.46 -10.95 1.51
C ALA A 119 9.57 -11.86 0.94
N SER A 120 10.84 -11.47 1.10
CA SER A 120 11.99 -12.26 0.66
C SER A 120 12.40 -13.36 1.64
N GLY A 121 11.81 -13.40 2.84
CA GLY A 121 12.21 -14.32 3.92
C GLY A 121 13.60 -14.03 4.49
N ALA A 122 14.16 -12.85 4.22
CA ALA A 122 15.41 -12.40 4.81
C ALA A 122 15.16 -11.95 6.25
N HIS A 123 15.29 -12.90 7.18
CA HIS A 123 15.24 -12.68 8.63
C HIS A 123 16.59 -13.02 9.27
#